data_AF-A0A522E725-F1
#
_entry.id   AF-A0A522E725-F1
#
_cell.length_a   1.000
_cell.length_b   1.000
_cell.length_c   1.000
_cell.angle_alpha   90.00
_cell.angle_beta   90.00
_cell.angle_gamma   90.00
#
_symmetry.space_group_name_H-M   'P 1'
#
loop_
_entity.id
_entity.type
_entity.pdbx_description
1 polymer ?
#
loop_
_entity_poly.entity_id
_entity_poly.type
_entity_poly.pdbx_seq_one_letter_code
_entity_poly.pdbx_strand_id
1 'polypeptide(L)'
;MKKKILTWLSLASMLSAGTLLADSRIVGGVEATPGSWPWIVELSHLPDNYKGQFCAGSLIRADWVITASHCVYGENTDSFHIVAGVHNLKEDKGQQVKIKRIIMHPKYNNFTKDFDVALLQLKTPVKNAVTLPMIPGNTDLAGAMSTVIGWGNMSNNQYDFFPFKLQEVQLPIVSNQECRDLFEQKGQGPEAITNNMMCAGYFSGGKDSCQGDSGGPLMVQRFGKWVLAGIVSWGDGCALPLNYGVYSRVSRFVGFINEKIGLNYAGLADANHDGTINATDKQAKQDELQAVMKDYVEQCWTPEADCGDLNGDKLVDWRDLVKQSTNMDRDFKQWLEVIWTPETN
;
A
#
# COMPACT_ATOMS: atom_id res chain seq x y z
N MET A 1 53.51 63.73 12.62
CA MET A 1 52.21 63.18 12.16
C MET A 1 52.23 63.03 10.64
N LYS A 2 52.26 61.79 10.13
CA LYS A 2 51.67 61.32 8.86
C LYS A 2 52.07 59.85 8.65
N LYS A 3 51.05 59.01 8.44
CA LYS A 3 51.08 57.54 8.39
C LYS A 3 51.90 57.02 7.21
N LYS A 4 52.71 55.98 7.44
CA LYS A 4 53.28 55.12 6.38
C LYS A 4 52.44 53.85 6.26
N ILE A 5 52.12 53.54 5.01
CA ILE A 5 51.45 52.35 4.47
C ILE A 5 52.33 51.12 4.72
N LEU A 6 51.72 49.97 5.04
CA LEU A 6 52.24 48.67 4.64
C LEU A 6 51.09 47.66 4.52
N THR A 7 50.67 47.42 3.29
CA THR A 7 49.84 46.31 2.86
C THR A 7 50.64 45.01 2.98
N TRP A 8 50.10 44.03 3.70
CA TRP A 8 50.62 42.66 3.71
C TRP A 8 49.80 41.80 2.75
N LEU A 9 50.48 41.30 1.72
CA LEU A 9 50.05 40.16 0.91
C LEU A 9 50.14 38.89 1.76
N SER A 10 49.03 38.16 1.86
CA SER A 10 49.04 36.77 2.29
C SER A 10 48.58 35.90 1.13
N LEU A 11 49.53 35.17 0.54
CA LEU A 11 49.27 33.98 -0.25
C LEU A 11 48.61 32.94 0.66
N ALA A 12 47.45 32.44 0.27
CA ALA A 12 46.95 31.16 0.76
C ALA A 12 46.65 30.27 -0.45
N SER A 13 47.35 29.15 -0.44
CA SER A 13 47.41 28.08 -1.42
C SER A 13 46.07 27.49 -1.80
N MET A 14 45.89 27.23 -3.11
CA MET A 14 44.90 26.32 -3.64
C MET A 14 45.11 24.91 -3.08
N LEU A 15 44.16 24.43 -2.28
CA LEU A 15 43.94 23.00 -2.07
C LEU A 15 42.59 22.66 -2.70
N SER A 16 42.68 22.09 -3.90
CA SER A 16 41.61 21.31 -4.52
C SER A 16 41.34 20.09 -3.64
N ALA A 17 40.35 20.21 -2.76
CA ALA A 17 39.67 19.04 -2.23
C ALA A 17 38.48 18.79 -3.16
N GLY A 18 38.63 17.82 -4.06
CA GLY A 18 37.50 17.27 -4.79
C GLY A 18 36.56 16.64 -3.77
N THR A 19 35.54 17.38 -3.36
CA THR A 19 34.37 16.82 -2.70
C THR A 19 33.65 15.98 -3.73
N LEU A 20 33.80 14.66 -3.64
CA LEU A 20 32.84 13.70 -4.18
C LEU A 20 31.50 14.01 -3.51
N LEU A 21 30.71 14.89 -4.14
CA LEU A 21 29.33 15.13 -3.78
C LEU A 21 28.55 13.88 -4.16
N ALA A 22 28.41 12.95 -3.22
CA ALA A 22 27.46 11.86 -3.33
C ALA A 22 26.06 12.44 -3.18
N ASP A 23 25.42 12.70 -4.33
CA ASP A 23 24.03 13.09 -4.46
C ASP A 23 23.14 11.96 -3.91
N SER A 24 22.33 12.21 -2.88
CA SER A 24 21.58 11.19 -2.13
C SER A 24 20.10 11.58 -2.00
N ARG A 25 19.21 10.62 -2.28
CA ARG A 25 17.85 10.71 -2.84
C ARG A 25 17.03 9.47 -2.35
N ILE A 26 15.71 9.56 -2.12
CA ILE A 26 15.02 9.43 -0.80
C ILE A 26 15.65 10.37 0.24
N VAL A 27 14.94 10.96 1.23
CA VAL A 27 15.65 11.81 2.20
C VAL A 27 16.76 10.97 2.84
N GLY A 28 18.03 11.31 2.56
CA GLY A 28 19.21 10.53 2.92
C GLY A 28 19.34 9.09 2.38
N GLY A 29 18.64 8.73 1.29
CA GLY A 29 18.81 7.46 0.56
C GLY A 29 19.82 7.56 -0.59
N VAL A 30 19.97 6.49 -1.37
CA VAL A 30 20.89 6.42 -2.51
C VAL A 30 20.21 5.83 -3.75
N GLU A 31 20.75 6.10 -4.93
CA GLU A 31 20.28 5.46 -6.16
C GLU A 31 20.42 3.93 -6.04
N ALA A 32 19.34 3.21 -6.29
CA ALA A 32 19.37 1.76 -6.34
C ALA A 32 20.22 1.28 -7.52
N THR A 33 20.82 0.10 -7.41
CA THR A 33 21.49 -0.49 -8.58
C THR A 33 20.44 -0.98 -9.58
N PRO A 34 20.53 -0.64 -10.88
CA PRO A 34 19.56 -1.12 -11.87
C PRO A 34 19.33 -2.63 -11.80
N GLY A 35 18.06 -3.03 -11.64
CA GLY A 35 17.66 -4.44 -11.55
C GLY A 35 17.81 -5.10 -10.17
N SER A 36 18.26 -4.39 -9.13
CA SER A 36 18.35 -4.95 -7.76
C SER A 36 16.99 -5.27 -7.14
N TRP A 37 15.93 -4.58 -7.59
CA TRP A 37 14.59 -4.65 -6.99
C TRP A 37 13.51 -5.01 -8.02
N PRO A 38 13.57 -6.19 -8.66
CA PRO A 38 12.72 -6.52 -9.82
C PRO A 38 11.22 -6.69 -9.49
N TRP A 39 10.86 -6.74 -8.21
CA TRP A 39 9.48 -6.88 -7.74
C TRP A 39 8.76 -5.55 -7.54
N ILE A 40 9.46 -4.41 -7.50
CA ILE A 40 8.77 -3.12 -7.38
C ILE A 40 7.99 -2.82 -8.66
N VAL A 41 6.78 -2.29 -8.49
CA VAL A 41 5.97 -1.79 -9.61
C VAL A 41 5.53 -0.37 -9.34
N GLU A 42 5.40 0.40 -10.41
CA GLU A 42 4.76 1.70 -10.44
C GLU A 42 3.24 1.51 -10.52
N LEU A 43 2.46 2.34 -9.83
CA LEU A 43 1.04 2.55 -10.13
C LEU A 43 0.91 3.89 -10.84
N SER A 44 0.29 3.87 -12.04
CA SER A 44 0.32 4.99 -12.96
C SER A 44 -1.05 5.31 -13.57
N HIS A 45 -1.47 6.58 -13.47
CA HIS A 45 -2.69 7.08 -14.13
C HIS A 45 -2.46 7.37 -15.62
N LEU A 46 -1.21 7.56 -16.06
CA LEU A 46 -0.86 7.97 -17.42
C LEU A 46 0.12 7.00 -18.07
N PRO A 47 0.12 6.82 -19.40
CA PRO A 47 1.12 5.99 -20.08
C PRO A 47 2.56 6.51 -19.97
N ASP A 48 2.75 7.78 -19.62
CA ASP A 48 4.04 8.39 -19.30
C ASP A 48 4.33 8.11 -17.83
N ASN A 49 5.23 7.16 -17.57
CA ASN A 49 5.59 6.69 -16.24
C ASN A 49 5.93 7.85 -15.28
N TYR A 50 6.80 8.78 -15.70
CA TYR A 50 7.22 9.89 -14.84
C TYR A 50 6.07 10.84 -14.46
N LYS A 51 5.12 11.09 -15.37
CA LYS A 51 3.98 11.97 -15.09
C LYS A 51 2.80 11.26 -14.44
N GLY A 52 2.68 9.96 -14.66
CA GLY A 52 1.54 9.15 -14.23
C GLY A 52 1.73 8.50 -12.87
N GLN A 53 2.98 8.31 -12.43
CA GLN A 53 3.29 7.68 -11.16
C GLN A 53 2.65 8.44 -9.99
N PHE A 54 1.86 7.72 -9.20
CA PHE A 54 1.23 8.27 -7.99
C PHE A 54 1.46 7.40 -6.74
N CYS A 55 1.65 6.10 -6.94
CA CYS A 55 1.98 5.14 -5.89
C CYS A 55 2.94 4.07 -6.42
N ALA A 56 3.36 3.19 -5.53
CA ALA A 56 4.13 1.99 -5.83
C ALA A 56 3.40 0.73 -5.30
N GLY A 57 3.94 -0.43 -5.67
CA GLY A 57 3.48 -1.72 -5.21
C GLY A 57 4.58 -2.77 -5.30
N SER A 58 4.28 -3.99 -4.86
CA SER A 58 5.20 -5.13 -4.94
C SER A 58 4.54 -6.34 -5.58
N LEU A 59 5.22 -6.95 -6.55
CA LEU A 59 4.83 -8.24 -7.12
C LEU A 59 5.03 -9.35 -6.08
N ILE A 60 3.94 -9.94 -5.61
CA ILE A 60 3.95 -11.11 -4.70
C ILE A 60 3.64 -12.41 -5.46
N ARG A 61 3.01 -12.30 -6.63
CA ARG A 61 2.84 -13.35 -7.65
C ARG A 61 2.96 -12.70 -9.03
N ALA A 62 3.19 -13.48 -10.09
CA ALA A 62 3.30 -12.94 -11.46
C ALA A 62 2.06 -12.14 -11.89
N ASP A 63 0.88 -12.45 -11.35
CA ASP A 63 -0.40 -11.81 -11.62
C ASP A 63 -0.97 -11.06 -10.41
N TRP A 64 -0.20 -10.88 -9.32
CA TRP A 64 -0.65 -10.16 -8.11
C TRP A 64 0.37 -9.17 -7.58
N VAL A 65 -0.12 -7.95 -7.38
CA VAL A 65 0.60 -6.86 -6.72
C VAL A 65 -0.05 -6.59 -5.37
N ILE A 66 0.76 -6.37 -4.34
CA ILE A 66 0.34 -5.82 -3.05
C ILE A 66 0.72 -4.34 -2.98
N THR A 67 -0.17 -3.51 -2.45
CA THR A 67 0.01 -2.07 -2.27
C THR A 67 -0.81 -1.58 -1.06
N ALA A 68 -0.88 -0.28 -0.83
CA ALA A 68 -1.70 0.32 0.21
C ALA A 68 -3.14 0.52 -0.27
N SER A 69 -4.12 0.40 0.63
CA SER A 69 -5.53 0.71 0.32
C SER A 69 -5.72 2.18 -0.02
N HIS A 70 -5.00 3.10 0.63
CA HIS A 70 -5.13 4.52 0.35
C HIS A 70 -4.74 4.90 -1.09
N CYS A 71 -3.86 4.12 -1.73
CA CYS A 71 -3.47 4.33 -3.13
C CYS A 71 -4.62 4.03 -4.10
N VAL A 72 -5.56 3.17 -3.71
CA VAL A 72 -6.60 2.66 -4.61
C VAL A 72 -8.01 2.99 -4.11
N TYR A 73 -8.10 3.80 -3.06
CA TYR A 73 -9.36 4.23 -2.47
C TYR A 73 -10.08 5.18 -3.44
N GLY A 74 -11.21 4.73 -3.98
CA GLY A 74 -11.97 5.48 -4.99
C GLY A 74 -11.48 5.32 -6.42
N GLU A 75 -10.44 4.50 -6.65
CA GLU A 75 -9.97 4.14 -7.99
C GLU A 75 -10.84 3.06 -8.63
N ASN A 76 -10.80 2.96 -9.95
CA ASN A 76 -11.43 1.88 -10.70
C ASN A 76 -10.39 1.13 -11.54
N THR A 77 -10.73 -0.06 -12.03
CA THR A 77 -9.76 -0.92 -12.74
C THR A 77 -9.26 -0.33 -14.07
N ASP A 78 -9.95 0.67 -14.61
CA ASP A 78 -9.61 1.33 -15.88
C ASP A 78 -8.97 2.72 -15.69
N SER A 79 -8.92 3.27 -14.47
CA SER A 79 -8.33 4.58 -14.19
C SER A 79 -6.80 4.55 -14.09
N PHE A 80 -6.21 3.37 -13.87
CA PHE A 80 -4.76 3.21 -13.77
C PHE A 80 -4.29 1.83 -14.22
N HIS A 81 -2.98 1.67 -14.27
CA HIS A 81 -2.29 0.41 -14.55
C HIS A 81 -1.05 0.30 -13.69
N ILE A 82 -0.45 -0.92 -13.63
CA ILE A 82 0.90 -1.06 -13.09
C ILE A 82 1.94 -1.02 -14.20
N VAL A 83 3.15 -0.61 -13.86
CA VAL A 83 4.33 -0.73 -14.71
C VAL A 83 5.41 -1.52 -13.96
N ALA A 84 5.78 -2.69 -14.48
CA ALA A 84 6.83 -3.53 -13.90
C ALA A 84 8.16 -3.39 -14.65
N GLY A 85 9.28 -3.60 -13.94
CA GLY A 85 10.62 -3.60 -14.57
C GLY A 85 11.11 -2.21 -14.97
N VAL A 86 10.79 -1.20 -14.18
CA VAL A 86 11.24 0.18 -14.34
C VAL A 86 12.31 0.48 -13.30
N HIS A 87 13.42 1.09 -13.69
CA HIS A 87 14.40 1.73 -12.79
C HIS A 87 14.33 3.24 -12.95
N ASN A 88 14.33 3.72 -14.20
CA ASN A 88 14.24 5.13 -14.56
C ASN A 88 12.87 5.43 -15.20
N LEU A 89 12.01 6.18 -14.51
CA LEU A 89 10.67 6.56 -14.94
C LEU A 89 10.64 7.34 -16.28
N LYS A 90 11.75 7.93 -16.74
CA LYS A 90 11.81 8.62 -18.04
C LYS A 90 12.31 7.77 -19.19
N GLU A 91 13.18 6.82 -18.90
CA GLU A 91 13.92 6.07 -19.93
C GLU A 91 13.36 4.66 -20.12
N ASP A 92 12.94 4.02 -19.02
CA ASP A 92 12.45 2.66 -19.05
C ASP A 92 10.95 2.64 -19.35
N LYS A 93 10.58 1.90 -20.40
CA LYS A 93 9.17 1.67 -20.74
C LYS A 93 8.48 0.71 -19.77
N GLY A 94 9.22 -0.27 -19.27
CA GLY A 94 8.69 -1.35 -18.44
C GLY A 94 7.61 -2.18 -19.13
N GLN A 95 6.88 -2.96 -18.33
CA GLN A 95 5.71 -3.74 -18.74
C GLN A 95 4.46 -3.10 -18.15
N GLN A 96 3.67 -2.40 -18.97
CA GLN A 96 2.37 -1.88 -18.58
C GLN A 96 1.33 -3.00 -18.54
N VAL A 97 0.68 -3.18 -17.39
CA VAL A 97 -0.32 -4.24 -17.19
C VAL A 97 -1.57 -3.64 -16.56
N LYS A 98 -2.71 -3.86 -17.22
CA LYS A 98 -4.02 -3.42 -16.74
C LYS A 98 -4.46 -4.20 -15.50
N ILE A 99 -5.25 -3.54 -14.65
CA ILE A 99 -5.83 -4.15 -13.47
C ILE A 99 -7.07 -4.95 -13.87
N LYS A 100 -7.16 -6.19 -13.41
CA LYS A 100 -8.38 -7.01 -13.48
C LYS A 100 -9.29 -6.73 -12.30
N ARG A 101 -8.71 -6.54 -11.10
CA ARG A 101 -9.45 -6.35 -9.86
C ARG A 101 -8.65 -5.60 -8.81
N ILE A 102 -9.34 -4.77 -8.03
CA ILE A 102 -8.81 -4.07 -6.85
C ILE A 102 -9.48 -4.67 -5.62
N ILE A 103 -8.70 -5.08 -4.62
CA ILE A 103 -9.21 -5.67 -3.38
C ILE A 103 -8.58 -4.96 -2.19
N MET A 104 -9.29 -3.97 -1.66
CA MET A 104 -8.90 -3.33 -0.40
C MET A 104 -9.23 -4.25 0.78
N HIS A 105 -8.50 -4.08 1.88
CA HIS A 105 -8.89 -4.73 3.12
C HIS A 105 -10.28 -4.21 3.57
N PRO A 106 -11.25 -5.07 3.90
CA PRO A 106 -12.63 -4.65 4.19
C PRO A 106 -12.78 -3.79 5.45
N LYS A 107 -11.74 -3.77 6.29
CA LYS A 107 -11.65 -2.94 7.50
C LYS A 107 -10.79 -1.67 7.31
N TYR A 108 -10.36 -1.38 6.08
CA TYR A 108 -9.57 -0.17 5.82
C TYR A 108 -10.36 1.08 6.25
N ASN A 109 -9.70 1.93 7.03
CA ASN A 109 -10.25 3.19 7.48
C ASN A 109 -9.44 4.34 6.88
N ASN A 110 -10.07 5.14 6.01
CA ASN A 110 -9.37 6.22 5.31
C ASN A 110 -8.95 7.39 6.23
N PHE A 111 -9.52 7.51 7.42
CA PHE A 111 -9.12 8.54 8.39
C PHE A 111 -7.94 8.08 9.24
N THR A 112 -8.00 6.89 9.84
CA THR A 112 -6.94 6.39 10.73
C THR A 112 -5.81 5.70 9.99
N LYS A 113 -6.01 5.37 8.71
CA LYS A 113 -5.13 4.50 7.90
C LYS A 113 -4.92 3.11 8.50
N ASP A 114 -5.79 2.67 9.42
CA ASP A 114 -5.74 1.28 9.90
C ASP A 114 -6.20 0.32 8.79
N PHE A 115 -5.63 -0.90 8.79
CA PHE A 115 -5.82 -1.91 7.73
C PHE A 115 -5.47 -1.41 6.31
N ASP A 116 -4.45 -0.56 6.17
CA ASP A 116 -4.04 0.03 4.89
C ASP A 116 -3.24 -0.95 4.00
N VAL A 117 -3.93 -1.97 3.48
CA VAL A 117 -3.38 -2.97 2.56
C VAL A 117 -4.40 -3.28 1.47
N ALA A 118 -3.94 -3.36 0.23
CA ALA A 118 -4.75 -3.74 -0.91
C ALA A 118 -3.99 -4.70 -1.83
N LEU A 119 -4.76 -5.49 -2.58
CA LEU A 119 -4.27 -6.42 -3.57
C LEU A 119 -4.82 -6.04 -4.93
N LEU A 120 -3.96 -6.10 -5.95
CA LEU A 120 -4.31 -5.90 -7.34
C LEU A 120 -4.10 -7.20 -8.10
N GLN A 121 -5.19 -7.74 -8.66
CA GLN A 121 -5.08 -8.82 -9.64
C GLN A 121 -4.87 -8.20 -11.01
N LEU A 122 -3.87 -8.71 -11.74
CA LEU A 122 -3.52 -8.22 -13.07
C LEU A 122 -4.32 -8.94 -14.16
N LYS A 123 -4.62 -8.27 -15.28
CA LYS A 123 -5.29 -8.91 -16.44
C LYS A 123 -4.42 -9.97 -17.09
N THR A 124 -3.11 -9.80 -17.08
CA THR A 124 -2.13 -10.76 -17.57
C THR A 124 -0.97 -10.88 -16.58
N PRO A 125 -0.33 -12.06 -16.46
CA PRO A 125 0.89 -12.19 -15.67
C PRO A 125 2.03 -11.33 -16.24
N VAL A 126 2.80 -10.70 -15.37
CA VAL A 126 4.06 -10.03 -15.72
C VAL A 126 5.04 -11.06 -16.25
N LYS A 127 5.65 -10.80 -17.43
CA LYS A 127 6.61 -11.72 -18.03
C LYS A 127 7.91 -11.68 -17.25
N ASN A 128 8.51 -12.86 -17.02
CA ASN A 128 9.75 -13.02 -16.26
C ASN A 128 9.67 -12.42 -14.84
N ALA A 129 8.49 -12.46 -14.21
CA ALA A 129 8.28 -11.90 -12.89
C ALA A 129 9.20 -12.52 -11.84
N VAL A 130 9.89 -11.67 -11.09
CA VAL A 130 10.55 -12.04 -9.84
C VAL A 130 9.67 -11.51 -8.72
N THR A 131 9.23 -12.38 -7.83
CA THR A 131 8.26 -12.04 -6.78
C THR A 131 8.95 -11.87 -5.43
N LEU A 132 8.42 -10.95 -4.62
CA LEU A 132 8.88 -10.70 -3.26
C LEU A 132 8.11 -11.61 -2.29
N PRO A 133 8.76 -12.59 -1.65
CA PRO A 133 8.10 -13.39 -0.63
C PRO A 133 7.72 -12.53 0.58
N MET A 134 6.61 -12.86 1.23
CA MET A 134 6.15 -12.16 2.43
C MET A 134 6.79 -12.74 3.69
N ILE A 135 6.97 -11.89 4.69
CA ILE A 135 7.40 -12.37 6.00
C ILE A 135 6.32 -13.25 6.66
N PRO A 136 6.68 -14.38 7.29
CA PRO A 136 5.71 -15.22 7.99
C PRO A 136 5.09 -14.51 9.20
N GLY A 137 3.89 -14.96 9.57
CA GLY A 137 3.14 -14.46 10.73
C GLY A 137 3.92 -14.53 12.04
N ASN A 138 3.67 -13.57 12.93
CA ASN A 138 4.28 -13.42 14.27
C ASN A 138 5.80 -13.21 14.34
N THR A 139 6.45 -12.78 13.26
CA THR A 139 7.88 -12.40 13.33
C THR A 139 8.05 -11.03 14.00
N ASP A 140 8.81 -10.96 15.09
CA ASP A 140 9.28 -9.69 15.65
C ASP A 140 10.45 -9.15 14.83
N LEU A 141 10.36 -7.86 14.51
CA LEU A 141 11.30 -7.15 13.67
C LEU A 141 11.89 -5.91 14.35
N ALA A 142 11.52 -5.61 15.60
CA ALA A 142 12.08 -4.48 16.32
C ALA A 142 13.62 -4.54 16.35
N GLY A 143 14.26 -3.42 16.04
CA GLY A 143 15.72 -3.29 15.93
C GLY A 143 16.34 -3.86 14.65
N ALA A 144 15.57 -4.54 13.78
CA ALA A 144 16.10 -5.03 12.51
C ALA A 144 16.28 -3.88 11.52
N MET A 145 17.35 -3.95 10.72
CA MET A 145 17.51 -3.08 9.56
C MET A 145 16.55 -3.49 8.45
N SER A 146 15.92 -2.50 7.84
CA SER A 146 15.02 -2.63 6.71
C SER A 146 15.48 -1.75 5.56
N THR A 147 15.04 -2.10 4.35
CA THR A 147 15.25 -1.31 3.13
C THR A 147 13.90 -0.92 2.55
N VAL A 148 13.73 0.37 2.28
CA VAL A 148 12.57 0.92 1.56
C VAL A 148 13.03 1.43 0.21
N ILE A 149 12.21 1.25 -0.81
CA ILE A 149 12.53 1.61 -2.20
C ILE A 149 11.35 2.33 -2.85
N GLY A 150 11.66 3.25 -3.77
CA GLY A 150 10.66 3.91 -4.59
C GLY A 150 11.18 5.14 -5.32
N TRP A 151 10.24 5.88 -5.91
CA TRP A 151 10.49 7.11 -6.67
C TRP A 151 9.90 8.34 -5.98
N GLY A 152 9.65 8.24 -4.68
CA GLY A 152 9.04 9.29 -3.90
C GLY A 152 9.93 10.52 -3.74
N ASN A 153 9.29 11.60 -3.29
CA ASN A 153 9.85 12.91 -3.05
C ASN A 153 11.07 12.83 -2.13
N MET A 154 12.07 13.64 -2.44
CA MET A 154 13.37 13.64 -1.76
C MET A 154 13.61 14.86 -0.90
N SER A 155 12.67 15.80 -0.93
CA SER A 155 12.74 17.02 -0.17
C SER A 155 12.14 16.82 1.22
N ASN A 156 12.85 17.29 2.24
CA ASN A 156 12.33 17.50 3.59
C ASN A 156 11.70 18.90 3.77
N ASN A 157 11.67 19.70 2.69
CA ASN A 157 11.42 21.13 2.71
C ASN A 157 10.51 21.60 1.57
N GLN A 158 9.25 21.14 1.52
CA GLN A 158 8.14 21.65 0.67
C GLN A 158 8.39 21.84 -0.85
N TYR A 159 9.56 21.50 -1.39
CA TYR A 159 9.87 21.57 -2.81
C TYR A 159 9.70 20.19 -3.43
N ASP A 160 8.82 20.07 -4.42
CA ASP A 160 8.57 18.82 -5.14
C ASP A 160 9.80 18.38 -5.93
N PHE A 161 10.64 17.52 -5.34
CA PHE A 161 11.77 16.90 -6.04
C PHE A 161 11.58 15.39 -6.11
N PHE A 162 11.03 14.95 -7.24
CA PHE A 162 10.82 13.54 -7.55
C PHE A 162 12.00 13.01 -8.39
N PRO A 163 12.71 11.95 -7.94
CA PRO A 163 13.76 11.33 -8.72
C PRO A 163 13.18 10.62 -9.96
N PHE A 164 13.92 10.65 -11.07
CA PHE A 164 13.59 9.78 -12.20
C PHE A 164 13.98 8.33 -11.92
N LYS A 165 15.09 8.13 -11.20
CA LYS A 165 15.66 6.81 -10.96
C LYS A 165 15.23 6.26 -9.61
N LEU A 166 15.09 4.94 -9.51
CA LEU A 166 14.71 4.25 -8.29
C LEU A 166 15.73 4.52 -7.19
N GLN A 167 15.23 4.83 -6.00
CA GLN A 167 16.02 5.10 -4.83
C GLN A 167 15.81 4.01 -3.77
N GLU A 168 16.77 3.88 -2.87
CA GLU A 168 16.71 2.99 -1.72
C GLU A 168 17.21 3.67 -0.45
N VAL A 169 16.60 3.33 0.69
CA VAL A 169 17.02 3.82 2.00
C VAL A 169 16.99 2.70 3.03
N GLN A 170 17.98 2.70 3.92
CA GLN A 170 18.02 1.77 5.05
C GLN A 170 17.55 2.44 6.34
N LEU A 171 16.53 1.84 6.96
CA LEU A 171 15.90 2.35 8.19
C LEU A 171 15.84 1.24 9.25
N PRO A 172 16.12 1.52 10.53
CA PRO A 172 15.87 0.58 11.60
C PRO A 172 14.35 0.50 11.85
N ILE A 173 13.86 -0.72 12.08
CA ILE A 173 12.49 -0.94 12.53
C ILE A 173 12.41 -0.64 14.02
N VAL A 174 11.41 0.14 14.40
CA VAL A 174 11.19 0.58 15.78
C VAL A 174 10.11 -0.29 16.42
N SER A 175 10.20 -0.50 17.73
CA SER A 175 9.16 -1.22 18.45
C SER A 175 7.84 -0.44 18.39
N ASN A 176 6.70 -1.13 18.30
CA ASN A 176 5.40 -0.44 18.31
C ASN A 176 5.15 0.34 19.60
N GLN A 177 5.76 -0.08 20.71
CA GLN A 177 5.63 0.64 21.98
C GLN A 177 6.32 2.00 21.88
N GLU A 178 7.59 2.02 21.50
CA GLU A 178 8.34 3.26 21.32
C GLU A 178 7.68 4.19 20.29
N CYS A 179 7.17 3.61 19.20
CA CYS A 179 6.44 4.39 18.21
C CYS A 179 5.17 5.02 18.81
N ARG A 180 4.34 4.25 19.52
CA ARG A 180 3.15 4.78 20.22
C ARG A 180 3.52 5.89 21.20
N ASP A 181 4.54 5.68 22.02
CA ASP A 181 4.98 6.65 23.02
C ASP A 181 5.38 7.99 22.38
N LEU A 182 6.06 7.94 21.23
CA LEU A 182 6.43 9.13 20.47
C LEU A 182 5.22 9.86 19.89
N PHE A 183 4.29 9.13 19.27
CA PHE A 183 3.06 9.70 18.69
C PHE A 183 2.13 10.28 19.76
N GLU A 184 2.04 9.64 20.93
CA GLU A 184 1.30 10.14 22.08
C GLU A 184 1.91 11.43 22.65
N GLN A 185 3.25 11.49 22.78
CA GLN A 185 3.96 12.72 23.17
C GLN A 185 3.71 13.89 22.22
N LYS A 186 3.44 13.60 20.95
CA LYS A 186 3.07 14.60 19.93
C LYS A 186 1.58 14.97 19.92
N GLY A 187 0.77 14.38 20.81
CA GLY A 187 -0.65 14.68 20.97
C GLY A 187 -1.59 13.93 20.02
N GLN A 188 -1.15 12.88 19.33
CA GLN A 188 -2.00 12.09 18.43
C GLN A 188 -2.84 11.01 19.12
N GLY A 189 -2.69 10.88 20.45
CA GLY A 189 -3.42 9.91 21.26
C GLY A 189 -2.83 8.49 21.19
N PRO A 190 -3.22 7.61 22.13
CA PRO A 190 -2.60 6.29 22.31
C PRO A 190 -2.94 5.29 21.19
N GLU A 191 -3.99 5.56 20.41
CA GLU A 191 -4.47 4.67 19.35
C GLU A 191 -3.94 5.02 17.94
N ALA A 192 -3.08 6.04 17.82
CA ALA A 192 -2.52 6.46 16.54
C ALA A 192 -1.74 5.34 15.83
N ILE A 193 -1.05 4.48 16.59
CA ILE A 193 -0.29 3.34 16.06
C ILE A 193 -0.90 2.02 16.51
N THR A 194 -1.60 1.35 15.60
CA THR A 194 -2.26 0.07 15.87
C THR A 194 -1.29 -1.12 15.78
N ASN A 195 -1.74 -2.30 16.21
CA ASN A 195 -0.97 -3.54 16.03
C ASN A 195 -0.89 -4.00 14.57
N ASN A 196 -1.68 -3.41 13.67
CA ASN A 196 -1.61 -3.65 12.24
C ASN A 196 -0.55 -2.78 11.54
N MET A 197 0.07 -1.87 12.29
CA MET A 197 1.11 -0.98 11.82
C MET A 197 2.49 -1.38 12.36
N MET A 198 3.53 -0.88 11.72
CA MET A 198 4.90 -0.90 12.18
C MET A 198 5.60 0.40 11.81
N CYS A 199 6.63 0.77 12.57
CA CYS A 199 7.35 2.02 12.36
C CYS A 199 8.81 1.74 11.99
N ALA A 200 9.36 2.58 11.13
CA ALA A 200 10.79 2.56 10.80
C ALA A 200 11.32 3.97 10.63
N GLY A 201 12.55 4.19 11.07
CA GLY A 201 13.20 5.50 10.99
C GLY A 201 14.21 5.73 12.10
N TYR A 202 15.05 6.75 11.91
CA TYR A 202 15.98 7.17 12.95
C TYR A 202 15.32 8.24 13.82
N PHE A 203 15.48 8.13 15.13
CA PHE A 203 14.96 9.14 16.07
C PHE A 203 15.45 10.56 15.76
N SER A 204 16.69 10.69 15.28
CA SER A 204 17.28 11.96 14.84
C SER A 204 16.71 12.50 13.52
N GLY A 205 15.86 11.74 12.83
CA GLY A 205 15.45 12.03 11.45
C GLY A 205 16.60 11.87 10.46
N GLY A 206 16.51 12.58 9.35
CA GLY A 206 17.50 12.62 8.28
C GLY A 206 17.36 11.50 7.24
N LYS A 207 16.60 10.44 7.53
CA LYS A 207 16.24 9.39 6.55
C LYS A 207 14.81 8.90 6.70
N ASP A 208 14.07 8.81 5.59
CA ASP A 208 12.68 8.33 5.59
C ASP A 208 12.13 8.11 4.18
N SER A 209 11.10 7.29 4.03
CA SER A 209 10.26 7.21 2.82
C SER A 209 9.36 8.44 2.70
N CYS A 210 8.98 8.85 1.48
CA CYS A 210 8.22 10.09 1.28
C CYS A 210 7.12 9.98 0.20
N GLN A 211 6.48 11.10 -0.14
CA GLN A 211 5.35 11.13 -1.08
C GLN A 211 5.73 10.46 -2.41
N GLY A 212 4.96 9.51 -2.91
CA GLY A 212 5.28 8.75 -4.13
C GLY A 212 5.94 7.39 -3.87
N ASP A 213 6.42 7.11 -2.65
CA ASP A 213 6.77 5.74 -2.22
C ASP A 213 5.55 4.97 -1.67
N SER A 214 4.42 5.66 -1.46
CA SER A 214 3.16 5.10 -0.96
C SER A 214 2.78 3.78 -1.62
N GLY A 215 2.47 2.77 -0.81
CA GLY A 215 2.18 1.41 -1.28
C GLY A 215 3.41 0.57 -1.66
N GLY A 216 4.59 1.17 -1.71
CA GLY A 216 5.86 0.50 -1.96
C GLY A 216 6.33 -0.38 -0.80
N PRO A 217 7.35 -1.24 -1.04
CA PRO A 217 7.79 -2.21 -0.05
C PRO A 217 8.75 -1.64 1.00
N LEU A 218 8.53 -2.03 2.25
CA LEU A 218 9.57 -2.11 3.27
C LEU A 218 10.01 -3.57 3.40
N MET A 219 11.30 -3.82 3.16
CA MET A 219 11.87 -5.16 3.06
C MET A 219 12.88 -5.41 4.16
N VAL A 220 13.02 -6.66 4.59
CA VAL A 220 14.08 -7.10 5.49
C VAL A 220 14.79 -8.32 4.91
N GLN A 221 16.06 -8.51 5.23
CA GLN A 221 16.74 -9.76 4.93
C GLN A 221 16.43 -10.81 6.01
N ARG A 222 15.90 -11.96 5.58
CA ARG A 222 15.68 -13.15 6.42
C ARG A 222 16.03 -14.40 5.64
N PHE A 223 16.74 -15.32 6.28
CA PHE A 223 17.14 -16.60 5.68
C PHE A 223 17.88 -16.43 4.32
N GLY A 224 18.71 -15.39 4.20
CA GLY A 224 19.46 -15.08 2.98
C GLY A 224 18.62 -14.53 1.83
N LYS A 225 17.37 -14.13 2.07
CA LYS A 225 16.46 -13.57 1.06
C LYS A 225 15.83 -12.27 1.53
N TRP A 226 15.47 -11.42 0.59
CA TRP A 226 14.60 -10.28 0.84
C TRP A 226 13.17 -10.77 1.03
N VAL A 227 12.51 -10.28 2.08
CA VAL A 227 11.09 -10.53 2.34
C VAL A 227 10.35 -9.22 2.58
N LEU A 228 9.09 -9.14 2.15
CA LEU A 228 8.20 -8.02 2.42
C LEU A 228 7.78 -8.04 3.89
N ALA A 229 8.15 -7.00 4.64
CA ALA A 229 7.78 -6.84 6.04
C ALA A 229 6.72 -5.76 6.25
N GLY A 230 6.78 -4.69 5.46
CA GLY A 230 5.87 -3.57 5.55
C GLY A 230 5.47 -3.01 4.19
N ILE A 231 4.40 -2.22 4.17
CA ILE A 231 3.93 -1.46 3.01
C ILE A 231 3.88 0.01 3.41
N VAL A 232 4.50 0.91 2.64
CA VAL A 232 4.52 2.35 2.93
C VAL A 232 3.09 2.88 3.02
N SER A 233 2.72 3.47 4.17
CA SER A 233 1.34 3.87 4.44
C SER A 233 1.23 5.38 4.68
N TRP A 234 1.82 5.91 5.76
CA TRP A 234 1.73 7.33 6.10
C TRP A 234 2.88 7.78 7.00
N GLY A 235 2.98 9.09 7.26
CA GLY A 235 3.94 9.70 8.18
C GLY A 235 3.72 11.21 8.33
N ASP A 236 4.22 11.79 9.41
CA ASP A 236 4.13 13.24 9.68
C ASP A 236 5.32 13.99 9.09
N GLY A 237 5.29 14.20 7.77
CA GLY A 237 6.44 14.72 7.03
C GLY A 237 7.55 13.68 6.89
N CYS A 238 8.54 13.98 6.05
CA CYS A 238 9.57 13.01 5.68
C CYS A 238 10.89 13.36 6.37
N ALA A 239 11.45 12.39 7.10
CA ALA A 239 12.79 12.45 7.68
C ALA A 239 13.01 13.62 8.64
N LEU A 240 11.94 14.11 9.24
CA LEU A 240 12.03 15.07 10.32
C LEU A 240 12.53 14.36 11.59
N PRO A 241 13.34 15.03 12.44
CA PRO A 241 13.62 14.51 13.77
C PRO A 241 12.32 14.20 14.53
N LEU A 242 12.36 13.20 15.40
CA LEU A 242 11.20 12.79 16.21
C LEU A 242 9.98 12.35 15.37
N ASN A 243 10.23 11.81 14.17
CA ASN A 243 9.20 11.23 13.31
C ASN A 243 9.65 9.88 12.77
N TYR A 244 8.74 8.91 12.81
CA TYR A 244 8.91 7.62 12.17
C TYR A 244 7.94 7.49 11.01
N GLY A 245 8.38 6.88 9.92
CA GLY A 245 7.49 6.43 8.86
C GLY A 245 6.63 5.27 9.38
N VAL A 246 5.35 5.27 9.01
CA VAL A 246 4.38 4.25 9.41
C VAL A 246 4.03 3.39 8.21
N TYR A 247 4.07 2.07 8.45
CA TYR A 247 3.91 1.05 7.42
C TYR A 247 2.85 0.05 7.88
N SER A 248 2.07 -0.49 6.94
CA SER A 248 1.19 -1.63 7.21
C SER A 248 2.05 -2.87 7.47
N ARG A 249 1.84 -3.54 8.61
CA ARG A 249 2.60 -4.70 9.07
C ARG A 249 2.13 -5.97 8.35
N VAL A 250 2.84 -6.40 7.32
CA VAL A 250 2.42 -7.51 6.42
C VAL A 250 2.14 -8.81 7.17
N SER A 251 2.90 -9.11 8.24
CA SER A 251 2.69 -10.31 9.06
C SER A 251 1.29 -10.40 9.70
N ARG A 252 0.56 -9.29 9.81
CA ARG A 252 -0.82 -9.24 10.32
C ARG A 252 -1.87 -9.53 9.25
N PHE A 253 -1.49 -9.45 7.98
CA PHE A 253 -2.40 -9.58 6.85
C PHE A 253 -2.19 -10.85 6.03
N VAL A 254 -1.23 -11.72 6.41
CA VAL A 254 -0.95 -12.98 5.69
C VAL A 254 -2.20 -13.84 5.49
N GLY A 255 -3.09 -13.91 6.49
CA GLY A 255 -4.37 -14.62 6.38
C GLY A 255 -5.25 -14.06 5.27
N PHE A 256 -5.50 -12.74 5.30
CA PHE A 256 -6.25 -12.02 4.26
C PHE A 256 -5.60 -12.21 2.88
N ILE A 257 -4.28 -12.06 2.78
CA ILE A 257 -3.57 -12.14 1.50
C ILE A 257 -3.70 -13.54 0.92
N ASN A 258 -3.38 -14.58 1.71
CA ASN A 258 -3.45 -15.97 1.27
C ASN A 258 -4.87 -16.39 0.89
N GLU A 259 -5.87 -15.94 1.65
CA GLU A 259 -7.28 -16.15 1.31
C GLU A 259 -7.57 -15.58 -0.08
N LYS A 260 -7.33 -14.27 -0.29
CA LYS A 260 -7.71 -13.60 -1.54
C LYS A 260 -6.95 -14.13 -2.75
N ILE A 261 -5.64 -14.37 -2.66
CA ILE A 261 -4.86 -14.90 -3.80
C ILE A 261 -5.21 -16.36 -4.15
N GLY A 262 -5.81 -17.09 -3.21
CA GLY A 262 -6.23 -18.49 -3.36
C GLY A 262 -7.66 -18.67 -3.85
N LEU A 263 -8.49 -17.63 -3.84
CA LEU A 263 -9.89 -17.72 -4.26
C LEU A 263 -10.02 -17.91 -5.77
N ASN A 264 -10.83 -18.89 -6.19
CA ASN A 264 -11.27 -19.03 -7.58
C ASN A 264 -12.44 -18.07 -7.86
N TYR A 265 -12.12 -16.81 -8.05
CA TYR A 265 -13.15 -15.80 -8.30
C TYR A 265 -13.94 -16.02 -9.59
N ALA A 266 -13.34 -16.66 -10.60
CA ALA A 266 -14.08 -16.95 -11.83
C ALA A 266 -15.22 -17.94 -11.54
N GLY A 267 -14.92 -19.02 -10.80
CA GLY A 267 -15.93 -19.97 -10.36
C GLY A 267 -16.95 -19.39 -9.37
N LEU A 268 -16.60 -18.34 -8.62
CA LEU A 268 -17.56 -17.63 -7.75
C LEU A 268 -18.44 -16.62 -8.51
N ALA A 269 -17.96 -16.12 -9.64
CA ALA A 269 -18.66 -15.14 -10.46
C ALA A 269 -19.57 -15.79 -11.50
N ASP A 270 -19.22 -16.99 -11.98
CA ASP A 270 -20.02 -17.84 -12.87
C ASP A 270 -21.13 -18.53 -12.06
N ALA A 271 -22.18 -17.79 -11.77
CA ALA A 271 -23.26 -18.18 -10.87
C ALA A 271 -24.20 -19.22 -11.50
N ASN A 272 -24.32 -19.21 -12.84
CA ASN A 272 -25.12 -20.18 -13.58
C ASN A 272 -24.29 -21.38 -14.10
N HIS A 273 -22.96 -21.35 -13.89
CA HIS A 273 -22.01 -22.39 -14.29
C HIS A 273 -21.97 -22.64 -15.80
N ASP A 274 -22.19 -21.60 -16.62
CA ASP A 274 -22.16 -21.69 -18.08
C ASP A 274 -20.75 -21.50 -18.67
N GLY A 275 -19.77 -21.18 -17.82
CA GLY A 275 -18.37 -20.96 -18.19
C GLY A 275 -18.07 -19.56 -18.70
N THR A 276 -19.03 -18.63 -18.65
CA THR A 276 -18.87 -17.24 -19.09
C THR A 276 -19.41 -16.26 -18.06
N ILE A 277 -18.60 -15.29 -17.63
CA ILE A 277 -19.05 -14.29 -16.64
C ILE A 277 -19.72 -13.12 -17.38
N ASN A 278 -21.05 -13.10 -17.38
CA ASN A 278 -21.89 -12.20 -18.17
C ASN A 278 -23.12 -11.70 -17.40
N ALA A 279 -23.90 -10.78 -17.99
CA ALA A 279 -24.99 -10.10 -17.29
C ALA A 279 -26.02 -11.05 -16.64
N THR A 280 -26.10 -12.29 -17.12
CA THR A 280 -26.89 -13.38 -16.53
C THR A 280 -26.41 -13.74 -15.13
N ASP A 281 -25.10 -13.80 -14.86
CA ASP A 281 -24.61 -14.08 -13.50
C ASP A 281 -24.88 -12.92 -12.56
N LYS A 282 -24.79 -11.69 -13.06
CA LYS A 282 -25.17 -10.51 -12.30
C LYS A 282 -26.64 -10.55 -11.92
N GLN A 283 -27.51 -10.93 -12.85
CA GLN A 283 -28.93 -11.11 -12.56
C GLN A 283 -29.15 -12.28 -11.61
N ALA A 284 -28.49 -13.42 -11.82
CA ALA A 284 -28.59 -14.60 -10.96
C ALA A 284 -28.17 -14.27 -9.52
N LYS A 285 -27.10 -13.49 -9.33
CA LYS A 285 -26.68 -13.04 -8.00
C LYS A 285 -27.69 -12.09 -7.37
N GLN A 286 -28.28 -11.20 -8.16
CA GLN A 286 -29.32 -10.30 -7.68
C GLN A 286 -30.58 -11.09 -7.25
N ASP A 287 -30.99 -12.08 -8.04
CA ASP A 287 -32.13 -12.96 -7.76
C ASP A 287 -31.88 -13.81 -6.51
N GLU A 288 -30.65 -14.34 -6.35
CA GLU A 288 -30.21 -15.06 -5.15
C GLU A 288 -30.37 -14.20 -3.89
N LEU A 289 -29.85 -12.97 -3.92
CA LEU A 289 -29.98 -12.07 -2.77
C LEU A 289 -31.47 -11.70 -2.54
N GLN A 290 -32.26 -11.45 -3.58
CA GLN A 290 -33.69 -11.20 -3.38
C GLN A 290 -34.41 -12.40 -2.73
N ALA A 291 -34.04 -13.62 -3.11
CA ALA A 291 -34.57 -14.84 -2.49
C ALA A 291 -34.15 -14.96 -1.01
N VAL A 292 -32.88 -14.68 -0.68
CA VAL A 292 -32.39 -14.66 0.72
C VAL A 292 -33.15 -13.63 1.56
N MET A 293 -33.42 -12.44 1.03
CA MET A 293 -34.17 -11.42 1.76
C MET A 293 -35.60 -11.86 2.02
N LYS A 294 -36.24 -12.46 1.01
CA LYS A 294 -37.59 -13.00 1.13
C LYS A 294 -37.66 -14.07 2.22
N ASP A 295 -36.73 -15.02 2.19
CA ASP A 295 -36.65 -16.10 3.17
C ASP A 295 -36.39 -15.58 4.60
N TYR A 296 -35.47 -14.62 4.74
CA TYR A 296 -35.26 -13.93 6.02
C TYR A 296 -36.54 -13.27 6.54
N VAL A 297 -37.29 -12.59 5.68
CA VAL A 297 -38.56 -11.96 6.09
C VAL A 297 -39.59 -13.03 6.50
N GLU A 298 -39.69 -14.13 5.78
CA GLU A 298 -40.63 -15.21 6.11
C GLU A 298 -40.28 -15.94 7.41
N GLN A 299 -38.99 -16.13 7.71
CA GLN A 299 -38.54 -16.90 8.87
C GLN A 299 -38.26 -16.05 10.11
N CYS A 300 -37.64 -14.88 9.93
CA CYS A 300 -37.08 -14.09 11.02
C CYS A 300 -37.86 -12.81 11.33
N TRP A 301 -38.75 -12.34 10.44
CA TRP A 301 -39.55 -11.12 10.66
C TRP A 301 -40.79 -11.36 11.52
N THR A 302 -40.60 -11.98 12.69
CA THR A 302 -41.66 -12.20 13.68
C THR A 302 -41.17 -11.85 15.09
N PRO A 303 -42.05 -11.46 16.02
CA PRO A 303 -41.65 -11.04 17.37
C PRO A 303 -40.97 -12.14 18.21
N GLU A 304 -41.01 -13.40 17.78
CA GLU A 304 -40.59 -14.58 18.55
C GLU A 304 -39.37 -15.29 17.93
N ALA A 305 -38.85 -14.80 16.80
CA ALA A 305 -37.75 -15.43 16.09
C ALA A 305 -36.37 -15.01 16.64
N ASP A 306 -35.60 -15.99 17.14
CA ASP A 306 -34.23 -15.79 17.62
C ASP A 306 -33.25 -15.27 16.54
N CYS A 307 -33.58 -15.45 15.25
CA CYS A 307 -32.74 -15.02 14.13
C CYS A 307 -33.00 -13.59 13.62
N GLY A 308 -34.06 -12.92 14.09
CA GLY A 308 -34.51 -11.63 13.55
C GLY A 308 -33.89 -10.40 14.21
N ASP A 309 -33.33 -10.54 15.41
CA ASP A 309 -32.68 -9.45 16.14
C ASP A 309 -31.23 -9.29 15.68
N LEU A 310 -31.02 -8.47 14.65
CA LEU A 310 -29.71 -8.22 14.06
C LEU A 310 -28.95 -7.08 14.74
N ASN A 311 -29.63 -6.31 15.58
CA ASN A 311 -29.09 -5.13 16.23
C ASN A 311 -28.82 -5.34 17.74
N GLY A 312 -29.34 -6.42 18.32
CA GLY A 312 -29.10 -6.88 19.69
C GLY A 312 -29.98 -6.21 20.76
N ASP A 313 -31.09 -5.57 20.37
CA ASP A 313 -32.00 -4.89 21.29
C ASP A 313 -33.15 -5.76 21.80
N LYS A 314 -33.15 -7.05 21.43
CA LYS A 314 -34.15 -8.07 21.77
C LYS A 314 -35.54 -7.81 21.18
N LEU A 315 -35.64 -6.96 20.16
CA LEU A 315 -36.87 -6.67 19.44
C LEU A 315 -36.63 -6.83 17.95
N VAL A 316 -37.43 -7.65 17.29
CA VAL A 316 -37.46 -7.69 15.81
C VAL A 316 -38.36 -6.56 15.34
N ASP A 317 -37.76 -5.46 14.85
CA ASP A 317 -38.49 -4.28 14.37
C ASP A 317 -37.93 -3.74 13.04
N TRP A 318 -38.57 -2.71 12.47
CA TRP A 318 -38.21 -2.11 11.17
C TRP A 318 -36.70 -1.81 11.01
N ARG A 319 -35.96 -1.57 12.10
CA ARG A 319 -34.51 -1.34 12.09
C ARG A 319 -33.72 -2.59 11.71
N ASP A 320 -34.18 -3.79 12.05
CA ASP A 320 -33.57 -5.05 11.60
C ASP A 320 -33.78 -5.27 10.11
N LEU A 321 -34.91 -4.85 9.54
CA LEU A 321 -35.13 -4.93 8.07
C LEU A 321 -34.13 -4.06 7.36
N VAL A 322 -33.97 -2.83 7.86
CA VAL A 322 -33.02 -1.87 7.33
C VAL A 322 -31.61 -2.42 7.47
N LYS A 323 -31.28 -3.05 8.61
CA LYS A 323 -29.96 -3.66 8.82
C LYS A 323 -29.69 -4.81 7.86
N GLN A 324 -30.66 -5.72 7.68
CA GLN A 324 -30.52 -6.85 6.76
C GLN A 324 -30.43 -6.37 5.32
N SER A 325 -31.32 -5.48 4.89
CA SER A 325 -31.28 -4.86 3.56
C SER A 325 -29.93 -4.17 3.30
N THR A 326 -29.40 -3.45 4.29
CA THR A 326 -28.08 -2.82 4.21
C THR A 326 -26.96 -3.86 4.10
N ASN A 327 -27.03 -4.97 4.83
CA ASN A 327 -26.05 -6.06 4.72
C ASN A 327 -26.06 -6.65 3.32
N MET A 328 -27.24 -6.88 2.74
CA MET A 328 -27.37 -7.49 1.41
C MET A 328 -26.96 -6.56 0.29
N ASP A 329 -27.28 -5.26 0.39
CA ASP A 329 -26.75 -4.24 -0.53
C ASP A 329 -25.21 -4.19 -0.46
N ARG A 330 -24.64 -4.24 0.75
CA ARG A 330 -23.19 -4.33 0.93
C ARG A 330 -22.63 -5.61 0.31
N ASP A 331 -23.27 -6.76 0.50
CA ASP A 331 -22.83 -8.04 -0.03
C ASP A 331 -22.89 -8.04 -1.57
N PHE A 332 -23.93 -7.44 -2.15
CA PHE A 332 -24.03 -7.25 -3.59
C PHE A 332 -22.94 -6.32 -4.13
N LYS A 333 -22.68 -5.20 -3.46
CA LYS A 333 -21.59 -4.28 -3.82
C LYS A 333 -20.22 -4.97 -3.73
N GLN A 334 -19.98 -5.72 -2.66
CA GLN A 334 -18.76 -6.50 -2.52
C GLN A 334 -18.62 -7.56 -3.61
N TRP A 335 -19.71 -8.23 -3.97
CA TRP A 335 -19.71 -9.15 -5.10
C TRP A 335 -19.40 -8.42 -6.41
N LEU A 336 -19.99 -7.26 -6.66
CA LEU A 336 -19.73 -6.44 -7.85
C LEU A 336 -18.28 -5.93 -7.92
N GLU A 337 -17.69 -5.55 -6.79
CA GLU A 337 -16.35 -4.98 -6.70
C GLU A 337 -15.25 -6.06 -6.74
N VAL A 338 -15.49 -7.20 -6.10
CA VAL A 338 -14.43 -8.18 -5.80
C VAL A 338 -14.65 -9.53 -6.50
N ILE A 339 -15.86 -9.90 -6.90
CA ILE A 339 -16.13 -11.21 -7.48
C ILE A 339 -16.42 -11.06 -8.98
N TRP A 340 -17.40 -10.24 -9.30
CA TRP A 340 -17.85 -9.92 -10.64
C TRP A 340 -16.75 -9.26 -11.48
N THR A 341 -16.29 -9.97 -12.51
CA THR A 341 -15.42 -9.42 -13.55
C THR A 341 -16.03 -9.81 -14.89
N PRO A 342 -16.82 -8.93 -15.53
CA PRO A 342 -17.45 -9.26 -16.80
C PRO A 342 -16.36 -9.57 -17.82
N GLU A 343 -16.48 -10.70 -18.49
CA GLU A 343 -15.63 -10.99 -19.63
C GLU A 343 -16.16 -10.22 -20.84
N THR A 344 -15.41 -9.20 -21.26
CA THR A 344 -15.38 -8.80 -22.66
C THR A 344 -14.40 -9.74 -23.36
N ASN A 345 -14.91 -10.54 -24.30
CA ASN A 345 -14.17 -11.44 -25.20
C ASN A 345 -12.73 -11.03 -25.49
#